data_AF-A0A8I1NAF2-F1
#
_entry.id   AF-A0A8I1NAF2-F1
#
_cell.length_a   1.000
_cell.length_b   1.000
_cell.length_c   1.000
_cell.angle_alpha   90.00
_cell.angle_beta   90.00
_cell.angle_gamma   90.00
#
_symmetry.space_group_name_H-M   'P 1'
#
loop_
_entity.id
_entity.type
_entity.pdbx_description
1 polymer ?
#
loop_
_entity_poly.entity_id
_entity_poly.type
_entity_poly.pdbx_seq_one_letter_code
_entity_poly.pdbx_strand_id
1 'polypeptide(L)'
;MNQQQIATLLLALTVASSAHATDDDARAKGIKWLVQTQKGDGSFVGLQGLEVQSTSAAVEAMLAAGMTRSPQYARALTWLSNAPGGSLDSRAWQTAALAAAGRDAKTIAGTIRDERNIYVVQSGGSPTSGGATWGAYPGYGASTMDTALGYGALRSAGVSYTNDTNNLTYTALCNILPAQLTGSPWSGAWPHALPQSNQPSNASSGSLAATAIMLYEFKKQRLAGRFLSGSACSKTSPGAIDTAMTSAKTWLIAQANGDGGFAERNPQTGSLEASAPVATAMAIRALALFAAEGDTASTTAVANARAWLDIQQNADGSWRGDPFVTARVVAALPAAAGAQLTDSDQDGLTDVVEQQLGTQTLVADAQGQLDPNANAVPGITATSFSVAANLNEAFSYTVSASAGNGPFAFALVNGALPPGLAMAANGQISGAPSALGSYAFDYEITDAANAKTLVIGRIDVTAAPPPSDGDVPLPAWALVALGAGLVGAMRRHSRRASA
;
A
#
# COMPACT_ATOMS: atom_id res chain seq x y z
N MET A 1 -32.23 17.70 -25.97
CA MET A 1 -31.04 16.94 -26.40
C MET A 1 -31.41 16.19 -27.67
N ASN A 2 -30.73 16.42 -28.78
CA ASN A 2 -31.08 15.78 -30.07
C ASN A 2 -30.53 14.34 -30.14
N GLN A 3 -31.11 13.45 -30.97
CA GLN A 3 -30.76 12.02 -31.01
C GLN A 3 -29.25 11.75 -31.20
N GLN A 4 -28.54 12.59 -31.97
CA GLN A 4 -27.08 12.49 -32.10
C GLN A 4 -26.33 12.77 -30.79
N GLN A 5 -26.78 13.74 -29.98
CA GLN A 5 -26.16 14.01 -28.67
C GLN A 5 -26.41 12.89 -27.67
N ILE A 6 -27.56 12.22 -27.75
CA ILE A 6 -27.88 11.05 -26.92
C ILE A 6 -27.01 9.86 -27.32
N ALA A 7 -26.84 9.60 -28.62
CA ALA A 7 -25.98 8.54 -29.12
C ALA A 7 -24.49 8.75 -28.77
N THR A 8 -23.98 9.99 -28.86
CA THR A 8 -22.61 10.32 -28.44
C THR A 8 -22.41 10.17 -26.94
N LEU A 9 -23.40 10.56 -26.12
CA LEU A 9 -23.35 10.43 -24.67
C LEU A 9 -23.41 8.96 -24.23
N LEU A 10 -24.26 8.14 -24.85
CA LEU A 10 -24.33 6.70 -24.59
C LEU A 10 -23.03 5.99 -25.02
N LEU A 11 -22.48 6.31 -26.18
CA LEU A 11 -21.22 5.71 -26.66
C LEU A 11 -20.05 6.10 -25.74
N ALA A 12 -19.99 7.34 -25.28
CA ALA A 12 -18.98 7.81 -24.32
C ALA A 12 -19.13 7.10 -22.95
N LEU A 13 -20.37 6.91 -22.47
CA LEU A 13 -20.63 6.16 -21.23
C LEU A 13 -20.21 4.69 -21.36
N THR A 14 -20.52 4.03 -22.48
CA THR A 14 -20.18 2.62 -22.68
C THR A 14 -18.67 2.40 -22.77
N VAL A 15 -17.95 3.29 -23.47
CA VAL A 15 -16.49 3.22 -23.59
C VAL A 15 -15.81 3.49 -22.24
N ALA A 16 -16.32 4.45 -21.46
CA ALA A 16 -15.82 4.70 -20.11
C ALA A 16 -16.06 3.50 -19.18
N SER A 17 -17.22 2.84 -19.26
CA SER A 17 -17.50 1.64 -18.47
C SER A 17 -16.65 0.43 -18.85
N SER A 18 -16.32 0.24 -20.14
CA SER A 18 -15.47 -0.87 -20.58
C SER A 18 -14.00 -0.64 -20.27
N ALA A 19 -13.50 0.61 -20.37
CA ALA A 19 -12.14 0.96 -20.01
C ALA A 19 -11.89 0.81 -18.49
N HIS A 20 -12.89 1.16 -17.67
CA HIS A 20 -12.80 0.89 -16.23
C HIS A 20 -12.75 -0.61 -15.93
N ALA A 21 -13.46 -1.45 -16.69
CA ALA A 21 -13.43 -2.90 -16.49
C ALA A 21 -12.08 -3.55 -16.85
N THR A 22 -11.36 -3.04 -17.86
CA THR A 22 -10.01 -3.53 -18.19
C THR A 22 -8.97 -3.09 -17.16
N ASP A 23 -9.00 -1.81 -16.77
CA ASP A 23 -8.17 -1.27 -15.69
C ASP A 23 -8.37 -2.06 -14.38
N ASP A 24 -9.63 -2.41 -14.08
CA ASP A 24 -10.01 -3.16 -12.88
C ASP A 24 -9.46 -4.59 -12.87
N ASP A 25 -9.58 -5.31 -13.99
CA ASP A 25 -9.02 -6.66 -14.14
C ASP A 25 -7.48 -6.65 -14.10
N ALA A 26 -6.84 -5.68 -14.77
CA ALA A 26 -5.39 -5.51 -14.73
C ALA A 26 -4.91 -5.25 -13.29
N ARG A 27 -5.61 -4.38 -12.54
CA ARG A 27 -5.31 -4.10 -11.14
C ARG A 27 -5.44 -5.34 -10.27
N ALA A 28 -6.53 -6.11 -10.40
CA ALA A 28 -6.76 -7.32 -9.62
C ALA A 28 -5.68 -8.39 -9.89
N LYS A 29 -5.28 -8.59 -11.15
CA LYS A 29 -4.18 -9.49 -11.54
C LYS A 29 -2.83 -9.06 -10.94
N GLY A 30 -2.53 -7.77 -10.97
CA GLY A 30 -1.31 -7.23 -10.36
C GLY A 30 -1.26 -7.43 -8.85
N ILE A 31 -2.39 -7.20 -8.17
CA ILE A 31 -2.53 -7.44 -6.73
C ILE A 31 -2.38 -8.93 -6.40
N LYS A 32 -3.05 -9.82 -7.15
CA LYS A 32 -2.90 -11.27 -7.01
C LYS A 32 -1.43 -11.69 -7.15
N TRP A 33 -0.71 -11.15 -8.13
CA TRP A 33 0.72 -11.42 -8.29
C TRP A 33 1.54 -10.92 -7.08
N LEU A 34 1.24 -9.74 -6.54
CA LEU A 34 1.88 -9.25 -5.32
C LEU A 34 1.60 -10.17 -4.12
N VAL A 35 0.35 -10.61 -3.91
CA VAL A 35 0.00 -11.57 -2.85
C VAL A 35 0.86 -12.84 -2.95
N GLN A 36 1.02 -13.38 -4.16
CA GLN A 36 1.78 -14.62 -4.39
C GLN A 36 3.31 -14.46 -4.31
N THR A 37 3.83 -13.23 -4.43
CA THR A 37 5.28 -12.96 -4.43
C THR A 37 5.79 -12.31 -3.15
N GLN A 38 4.90 -12.02 -2.21
CA GLN A 38 5.30 -11.53 -0.89
C GLN A 38 6.15 -12.58 -0.18
N LYS A 39 7.31 -12.15 0.34
CA LYS A 39 8.15 -13.04 1.15
C LYS A 39 7.49 -13.32 2.49
N GLY A 40 7.88 -14.43 3.11
CA GLY A 40 7.37 -14.79 4.44
C GLY A 40 7.61 -13.71 5.51
N ASP A 41 8.71 -12.95 5.41
CA ASP A 41 9.00 -11.81 6.29
C ASP A 41 8.17 -10.55 5.98
N GLY A 42 7.16 -10.65 5.12
CA GLY A 42 6.27 -9.56 4.73
C GLY A 42 6.86 -8.58 3.71
N SER A 43 8.17 -8.68 3.43
CA SER A 43 8.85 -7.80 2.48
C SER A 43 8.56 -8.24 1.03
N PHE A 44 8.81 -7.32 0.10
CA PHE A 44 8.83 -7.62 -1.32
C PHE A 44 10.25 -7.61 -1.85
N VAL A 45 10.55 -8.51 -2.78
CA VAL A 45 11.85 -8.55 -3.47
C VAL A 45 12.04 -7.25 -4.27
N GLY A 46 13.28 -6.80 -4.36
CA GLY A 46 13.72 -5.74 -5.27
C GLY A 46 15.17 -6.00 -5.69
N LEU A 47 15.75 -5.06 -6.44
CA LEU A 47 17.22 -4.99 -6.51
C LEU A 47 17.76 -4.84 -5.08
N GLN A 48 18.91 -5.46 -4.80
CA GLN A 48 19.53 -5.42 -3.48
C GLN A 48 19.62 -3.96 -2.97
N GLY A 49 19.02 -3.67 -1.82
CA GLY A 49 18.96 -2.33 -1.23
C GLY A 49 17.70 -1.51 -1.58
N LEU A 50 16.77 -2.05 -2.37
CA LEU A 50 15.48 -1.42 -2.72
C LEU A 50 14.27 -2.10 -2.08
N GLU A 51 14.47 -3.02 -1.12
CA GLU A 51 13.40 -3.77 -0.47
C GLU A 51 12.40 -2.84 0.24
N VAL A 52 12.88 -1.72 0.79
CA VAL A 52 12.04 -0.69 1.42
C VAL A 52 11.14 -0.01 0.39
N GLN A 53 11.68 0.36 -0.77
CA GLN A 53 10.92 0.99 -1.84
C GLN A 53 9.92 0.01 -2.46
N SER A 54 10.31 -1.24 -2.72
CA SER A 54 9.42 -2.30 -3.21
C SER A 54 8.28 -2.55 -2.24
N THR A 55 8.57 -2.71 -0.95
CA THR A 55 7.55 -2.99 0.07
C THR A 55 6.65 -1.77 0.29
N SER A 56 7.20 -0.56 0.27
CA SER A 56 6.41 0.68 0.35
C SER A 56 5.46 0.82 -0.85
N ALA A 57 5.93 0.49 -2.05
CA ALA A 57 5.09 0.47 -3.25
C ALA A 57 3.95 -0.54 -3.12
N ALA A 58 4.26 -1.76 -2.68
CA ALA A 58 3.28 -2.82 -2.51
C ALA A 58 2.20 -2.45 -1.47
N VAL A 59 2.58 -1.80 -0.36
CA VAL A 59 1.64 -1.27 0.63
C VAL A 59 0.72 -0.23 0.01
N GLU A 60 1.25 0.74 -0.74
CA GLU A 60 0.41 1.74 -1.43
C GLU A 60 -0.56 1.07 -2.43
N ALA A 61 -0.09 0.05 -3.16
CA ALA A 61 -0.91 -0.71 -4.10
C ALA A 61 -2.04 -1.50 -3.40
N MET A 62 -1.73 -2.22 -2.32
CA MET A 62 -2.71 -2.96 -1.52
C MET A 62 -3.73 -2.02 -0.85
N LEU A 63 -3.29 -0.86 -0.37
CA LEU A 63 -4.17 0.19 0.14
C LEU A 63 -5.15 0.66 -0.95
N ALA A 64 -4.65 0.95 -2.15
CA ALA A 64 -5.47 1.36 -3.29
C ALA A 64 -6.43 0.26 -3.80
N ALA A 65 -6.14 -1.01 -3.49
CA ALA A 65 -6.98 -2.16 -3.78
C ALA A 65 -7.98 -2.49 -2.67
N GLY A 66 -8.02 -1.73 -1.58
CA GLY A 66 -8.96 -1.99 -0.47
C GLY A 66 -8.53 -3.04 0.53
N MET A 67 -7.34 -3.63 0.38
CA MET A 67 -6.86 -4.78 1.16
C MET A 67 -6.35 -4.43 2.57
N THR A 68 -6.91 -3.39 3.18
CA THR A 68 -6.42 -2.81 4.44
C THR A 68 -6.54 -3.73 5.65
N ARG A 69 -7.33 -4.80 5.53
CA ARG A 69 -7.50 -5.85 6.54
C ARG A 69 -6.79 -7.16 6.18
N SER A 70 -6.17 -7.21 5.00
CA SER A 70 -5.55 -8.44 4.52
C SER A 70 -4.29 -8.76 5.31
N PRO A 71 -3.98 -10.06 5.47
CA PRO A 71 -2.76 -10.46 6.14
C PRO A 71 -1.47 -10.11 5.42
N GLN A 72 -1.53 -9.97 4.11
CA GLN A 72 -0.42 -9.53 3.30
C GLN A 72 -0.10 -8.06 3.59
N TYR A 73 -1.12 -7.22 3.69
CA TYR A 73 -0.98 -5.80 3.99
C TYR A 73 -0.42 -5.57 5.40
N ALA A 74 -0.96 -6.25 6.41
CA ALA A 74 -0.49 -6.14 7.79
C ALA A 74 0.98 -6.57 7.93
N ARG A 75 1.38 -7.66 7.26
CA ARG A 75 2.78 -8.11 7.22
C ARG A 75 3.67 -7.07 6.55
N ALA A 76 3.32 -6.57 5.38
CA ALA A 76 4.13 -5.55 4.70
C ALA A 76 4.34 -4.28 5.54
N LEU A 77 3.27 -3.79 6.19
CA LEU A 77 3.35 -2.63 7.09
C LEU A 77 4.26 -2.86 8.29
N THR A 78 4.23 -4.07 8.84
CA THR A 78 5.07 -4.42 9.97
C THR A 78 6.53 -4.46 9.59
N TRP A 79 6.84 -5.15 8.49
CA TRP A 79 8.20 -5.19 7.99
C TRP A 79 8.71 -3.77 7.74
N LEU A 80 7.91 -2.93 7.08
CA LEU A 80 8.23 -1.52 6.86
C LEU A 80 8.45 -0.74 8.16
N SER A 81 7.71 -1.02 9.23
CA SER A 81 7.88 -0.29 10.49
C SER A 81 9.24 -0.53 11.14
N ASN A 82 9.89 -1.66 10.84
CA ASN A 82 11.19 -2.05 11.41
C ASN A 82 12.33 -2.05 10.39
N ALA A 83 12.04 -1.83 9.10
CA ALA A 83 13.04 -1.91 8.06
C ALA A 83 14.13 -0.84 8.27
N PRO A 84 15.41 -1.20 8.14
CA PRO A 84 16.50 -0.23 8.22
C PRO A 84 16.49 0.60 6.93
N GLY A 85 15.81 1.75 6.95
CA GLY A 85 15.88 2.71 5.85
C GLY A 85 17.30 3.24 5.72
N GLY A 86 18.09 2.71 4.78
CA GLY A 86 19.53 3.00 4.63
C GLY A 86 19.83 4.30 3.88
N SER A 87 18.93 4.72 2.98
CA SER A 87 19.02 5.97 2.22
C SER A 87 17.88 6.92 2.55
N LEU A 88 18.04 8.20 2.21
CA LEU A 88 16.96 9.16 2.36
C LEU A 88 15.73 8.78 1.54
N ASP A 89 15.94 8.38 0.29
CA ASP A 89 14.89 7.86 -0.58
C ASP A 89 14.12 6.73 0.12
N SER A 90 14.81 5.70 0.62
CA SER A 90 14.17 4.58 1.32
C SER A 90 13.33 5.03 2.52
N ARG A 91 13.86 5.92 3.38
CA ARG A 91 13.13 6.46 4.54
C ARG A 91 11.95 7.32 4.12
N ALA A 92 12.05 8.06 3.01
CA ALA A 92 10.98 8.89 2.51
C ALA A 92 9.80 8.06 1.99
N TRP A 93 10.07 7.01 1.20
CA TRP A 93 9.06 6.05 0.77
C TRP A 93 8.41 5.31 1.93
N GLN A 94 9.23 4.84 2.87
CA GLN A 94 8.77 4.18 4.11
C GLN A 94 7.84 5.10 4.90
N THR A 95 8.24 6.36 5.09
CA THR A 95 7.45 7.38 5.80
C THR A 95 6.13 7.66 5.08
N ALA A 96 6.16 7.81 3.75
CA ALA A 96 4.97 8.08 2.96
C ALA A 96 3.97 6.93 3.01
N ALA A 97 4.43 5.69 2.86
CA ALA A 97 3.59 4.49 2.91
C ALA A 97 2.98 4.27 4.30
N LEU A 98 3.78 4.39 5.38
CA LEU A 98 3.29 4.28 6.75
C LEU A 98 2.27 5.37 7.08
N ALA A 99 2.54 6.62 6.70
CA ALA A 99 1.61 7.73 6.90
C ALA A 99 0.30 7.55 6.11
N ALA A 100 0.38 7.08 4.86
CA ALA A 100 -0.80 6.77 4.05
C ALA A 100 -1.65 5.65 4.66
N ALA A 101 -1.01 4.69 5.33
CA ALA A 101 -1.65 3.62 6.09
C ALA A 101 -2.15 4.06 7.47
N GLY A 102 -2.04 5.35 7.83
CA GLY A 102 -2.46 5.86 9.14
C GLY A 102 -1.54 5.45 10.30
N ARG A 103 -0.32 4.97 10.03
CA ARG A 103 0.67 4.58 11.04
C ARG A 103 1.54 5.78 11.43
N ASP A 104 2.00 5.79 12.68
CA ASP A 104 2.93 6.83 13.14
C ASP A 104 4.29 6.67 12.45
N ALA A 105 4.63 7.63 11.60
CA ALA A 105 5.88 7.68 10.87
C ALA A 105 6.82 8.80 11.38
N LYS A 106 6.48 9.45 12.51
CA LYS A 106 7.22 10.63 13.01
C LYS A 106 8.67 10.33 13.38
N THR A 107 8.96 9.14 13.91
CA THR A 107 10.34 8.76 14.27
C THR A 107 11.24 8.66 13.04
N ILE A 108 10.75 8.01 11.98
CA ILE A 108 11.50 7.84 10.71
C ILE A 108 11.65 9.19 10.02
N ALA A 109 10.57 9.96 9.92
CA ALA A 109 10.59 11.32 9.39
C ALA A 109 11.50 12.26 10.21
N GLY A 110 11.56 12.09 11.52
CA GLY A 110 12.49 12.80 12.41
C GLY A 110 13.96 12.55 12.04
N THR A 111 14.30 11.31 11.66
CA THR A 111 15.64 10.96 11.17
C THR A 111 15.98 11.72 9.89
N ILE A 112 15.05 11.81 8.93
CA ILE A 112 15.21 12.60 7.70
C ILE A 112 15.49 14.07 8.03
N ARG A 113 14.76 14.65 8.99
CA ARG A 113 15.00 16.02 9.45
C ARG A 113 16.40 16.16 10.05
N ASP A 114 16.77 15.24 10.94
CA ASP A 114 17.96 15.36 11.78
C ASP A 114 19.24 15.20 10.94
N GLU A 115 19.25 14.28 9.98
CA GLU A 115 20.35 14.13 9.00
C GLU A 115 20.60 15.41 8.20
N ARG A 116 19.52 16.07 7.75
CA ARG A 116 19.64 17.36 7.07
C ARG A 116 20.19 18.44 7.99
N ASN A 117 19.77 18.46 9.25
CA ASN A 117 20.30 19.44 10.20
C ASN A 117 21.80 19.21 10.46
N ILE A 118 22.25 17.96 10.56
CA ILE A 118 23.66 17.61 10.71
C ILE A 118 24.48 18.11 9.52
N TYR A 119 24.04 17.85 8.28
CA TYR A 119 24.75 18.31 7.09
C TYR A 119 24.87 19.84 7.01
N VAL A 120 23.79 20.56 7.36
CA VAL A 120 23.79 22.02 7.38
C VAL A 120 24.82 22.56 8.38
N VAL A 121 24.90 21.97 9.57
CA VAL A 121 25.90 22.38 10.58
C VAL A 121 27.32 22.06 10.09
N GLN A 122 27.54 20.87 9.52
CA GLN A 122 28.85 20.47 9.00
C GLN A 122 29.35 21.36 7.85
N SER A 123 28.44 21.91 7.05
CA SER A 123 28.75 22.88 5.98
C SER A 123 28.88 24.33 6.47
N GLY A 124 28.86 24.56 7.79
CA GLY A 124 28.97 25.89 8.40
C GLY A 124 27.70 26.74 8.31
N GLY A 125 26.57 26.14 7.92
CA GLY A 125 25.26 26.77 7.85
C GLY A 125 24.46 26.67 9.16
N SER A 126 23.33 27.38 9.21
CA SER A 126 22.38 27.31 10.34
C SER A 126 21.19 26.40 10.02
N PRO A 127 20.85 25.39 10.85
CA PRO A 127 19.65 24.59 10.67
C PRO A 127 18.35 25.41 10.60
N THR A 128 18.36 26.63 11.17
CA THR A 128 17.20 27.53 11.22
C THR A 128 17.13 28.52 10.06
N SER A 129 18.13 28.58 9.17
CA SER A 129 18.17 29.56 8.07
C SER A 129 17.43 29.12 6.80
N GLY A 130 16.70 27.99 6.82
CA GLY A 130 15.85 27.53 5.71
C GLY A 130 16.59 27.01 4.47
N GLY A 131 17.91 27.22 4.35
CA GLY A 131 18.69 26.91 3.14
C GLY A 131 19.02 25.45 2.87
N ALA A 132 18.45 24.49 3.58
CA ALA A 132 18.90 23.11 3.46
C ALA A 132 18.13 22.30 2.43
N THR A 133 18.85 21.33 1.89
CA THR A 133 18.43 20.33 0.91
C THR A 133 18.88 18.96 1.39
N TRP A 134 18.31 17.92 0.78
CA TRP A 134 18.65 16.54 1.08
C TRP A 134 19.41 15.91 -0.08
N GLY A 135 20.34 15.01 0.27
CA GLY A 135 21.00 14.09 -0.66
C GLY A 135 20.64 12.65 -0.31
N ALA A 136 21.02 11.72 -1.17
CA ALA A 136 20.66 10.30 -1.05
C ALA A 136 21.16 9.64 0.26
N TYR A 137 22.30 10.07 0.80
CA TYR A 137 22.92 9.52 2.02
C TYR A 137 23.51 10.63 2.90
N PRO A 138 23.71 10.36 4.20
CA PRO A 138 24.46 11.27 5.08
C PRO A 138 25.84 11.62 4.50
N GLY A 139 26.13 12.91 4.38
CA GLY A 139 27.39 13.42 3.82
C GLY A 139 27.44 13.52 2.29
N TYR A 140 26.41 13.07 1.56
CA TYR A 140 26.32 13.25 0.12
C TYR A 140 25.56 14.53 -0.24
N GLY A 141 25.98 15.17 -1.33
CA GLY A 141 25.46 16.46 -1.75
C GLY A 141 23.98 16.44 -2.13
N ALA A 142 23.38 17.62 -2.16
CA ALA A 142 21.96 17.83 -2.42
C ALA A 142 21.50 17.35 -3.80
N SER A 143 20.34 16.68 -3.85
CA SER A 143 19.63 16.38 -5.09
C SER A 143 18.20 16.93 -5.03
N THR A 144 17.65 17.27 -6.19
CA THR A 144 16.26 17.76 -6.33
C THR A 144 15.25 16.69 -5.93
N MET A 145 15.48 15.45 -6.36
CA MET A 145 14.60 14.30 -6.10
C MET A 145 14.56 13.95 -4.61
N ASP A 146 15.73 13.79 -3.98
CA ASP A 146 15.86 13.53 -2.54
C ASP A 146 15.24 14.66 -1.72
N THR A 147 15.45 15.91 -2.15
CA THR A 147 14.85 17.06 -1.47
C THR A 147 13.32 17.05 -1.55
N ALA A 148 12.74 16.71 -2.70
CA ALA A 148 11.29 16.58 -2.86
C ALA A 148 10.72 15.47 -1.99
N LEU A 149 11.37 14.30 -1.99
CA LEU A 149 10.96 13.13 -1.21
C LEU A 149 11.06 13.38 0.30
N GLY A 150 12.18 13.93 0.76
CA GLY A 150 12.37 14.30 2.16
C GLY A 150 11.34 15.33 2.63
N TYR A 151 11.07 16.34 1.80
CA TYR A 151 10.00 17.30 2.05
C TYR A 151 8.62 16.62 2.15
N GLY A 152 8.26 15.78 1.16
CA GLY A 152 7.00 15.06 1.14
C GLY A 152 6.79 14.16 2.36
N ALA A 153 7.84 13.43 2.77
CA ALA A 153 7.84 12.54 3.92
C ALA A 153 7.61 13.29 5.26
N LEU A 154 8.30 14.43 5.46
CA LEU A 154 8.08 15.26 6.64
C LEU A 154 6.65 15.80 6.71
N ARG A 155 6.10 16.19 5.55
CA ARG A 155 4.72 16.66 5.44
C ARG A 155 3.71 15.55 5.72
N SER A 156 3.91 14.34 5.18
CA SER A 156 2.99 13.23 5.38
C SER A 156 2.99 12.72 6.81
N ALA A 157 4.13 12.70 7.49
CA ALA A 157 4.24 12.28 8.89
C ALA A 157 3.77 13.35 9.90
N GLY A 158 3.48 14.58 9.45
CA GLY A 158 3.10 15.68 10.34
C GLY A 158 4.21 16.12 11.29
N VAL A 159 5.48 15.93 10.92
CA VAL A 159 6.63 16.39 11.71
C VAL A 159 6.68 17.91 11.67
N SER A 160 6.63 18.54 12.85
CA SER A 160 6.71 19.99 12.98
C SER A 160 8.16 20.45 13.16
N TYR A 161 8.52 21.54 12.49
CA TYR A 161 9.72 22.32 12.80
C TYR A 161 9.33 23.53 13.66
N THR A 162 10.26 24.01 14.49
CA THR A 162 10.09 25.24 15.29
C THR A 162 9.69 26.44 14.43
N ASN A 163 10.09 26.47 13.15
CA ASN A 163 9.65 27.46 12.18
C ASN A 163 9.35 26.80 10.83
N ASP A 164 8.32 25.97 10.82
CA ASP A 164 7.93 25.12 9.70
C ASP A 164 7.43 25.91 8.46
N THR A 165 6.75 27.03 8.70
CA THR A 165 6.28 27.95 7.65
C THR A 165 7.44 28.60 6.89
N ASN A 166 8.59 28.83 7.54
CA ASN A 166 9.74 29.43 6.88
C ASN A 166 10.73 28.38 6.36
N ASN A 167 11.06 27.33 7.13
CA ASN A 167 12.14 26.42 6.72
C ASN A 167 11.80 25.60 5.47
N LEU A 168 10.65 24.93 5.44
CA LEU A 168 10.32 24.07 4.30
C LEU A 168 9.83 24.87 3.09
N THR A 169 9.17 26.01 3.32
CA THR A 169 8.82 26.96 2.26
C THR A 169 10.07 27.54 1.60
N TYR A 170 11.10 27.83 2.38
CA TYR A 170 12.40 28.27 1.86
C TYR A 170 13.08 27.15 1.05
N THR A 171 13.07 25.90 1.51
CA THR A 171 13.59 24.77 0.71
C THR A 171 12.91 24.70 -0.66
N ALA A 172 11.58 24.81 -0.71
CA ALA A 172 10.82 24.81 -1.95
C ALA A 172 11.16 26.01 -2.85
N LEU A 173 11.07 27.24 -2.33
CA LEU A 173 11.18 28.46 -3.13
C LEU A 173 12.62 28.82 -3.51
N CYS A 174 13.61 28.44 -2.70
CA CYS A 174 14.98 28.90 -2.84
C CYS A 174 15.94 27.84 -3.37
N ASN A 175 15.62 26.56 -3.21
CA ASN A 175 16.50 25.47 -3.67
C ASN A 175 15.87 24.66 -4.80
N ILE A 176 14.61 24.26 -4.65
CA ILE A 176 13.93 23.42 -5.64
C ILE A 176 13.47 24.25 -6.84
N LEU A 177 12.69 25.31 -6.60
CA LEU A 177 12.09 26.10 -7.67
C LEU A 177 13.15 26.67 -8.64
N PRO A 178 14.29 27.23 -8.18
CA PRO A 178 15.33 27.74 -9.08
C PRO A 178 16.08 26.65 -9.86
N ALA A 179 15.95 25.37 -9.48
CA ALA A 179 16.56 24.27 -10.18
C ALA A 179 15.79 23.82 -11.44
N GLN A 180 14.59 24.38 -11.68
CA GLN A 180 13.84 24.09 -12.89
C GLN A 180 14.61 24.63 -14.12
N LEU A 181 14.79 23.76 -15.11
CA LEU A 181 15.54 24.08 -16.31
C LEU A 181 14.73 24.98 -17.23
N THR A 182 15.40 25.93 -17.88
CA THR A 182 14.77 26.90 -18.79
C THR A 182 15.15 26.67 -20.26
N GLY A 183 16.26 26.00 -20.53
CA GLY A 183 16.76 25.74 -21.89
C GLY A 183 16.10 24.54 -22.55
N SER A 184 15.78 24.66 -23.85
CA SER A 184 15.34 23.53 -24.69
C SER A 184 16.45 22.47 -24.81
N PRO A 185 16.13 21.15 -24.84
CA PRO A 185 14.79 20.53 -24.79
C PRO A 185 14.24 20.27 -23.38
N TRP A 186 14.88 20.84 -22.34
CA TRP A 186 14.60 20.57 -20.93
C TRP A 186 13.74 21.62 -20.25
N SER A 187 13.25 22.61 -21.00
CA SER A 187 12.50 23.75 -20.45
C SER A 187 11.25 23.26 -19.71
N GLY A 188 11.19 23.53 -18.40
CA GLY A 188 10.13 23.06 -17.50
C GLY A 188 10.46 21.79 -16.69
N ALA A 189 11.53 21.07 -17.03
CA ALA A 189 11.96 19.87 -16.30
C ALA A 189 12.81 20.20 -15.07
N TRP A 190 12.86 19.28 -14.12
CA TRP A 190 13.91 19.25 -13.10
C TRP A 190 14.97 18.20 -13.43
N PRO A 191 16.25 18.48 -13.13
CA PRO A 191 17.30 17.48 -13.27
C PRO A 191 17.27 16.47 -12.12
N HIS A 192 17.98 15.36 -12.26
CA HIS A 192 18.21 14.42 -11.15
C HIS A 192 19.08 15.03 -10.05
N ALA A 193 20.14 15.74 -10.44
CA ALA A 193 21.09 16.34 -9.52
C ALA A 193 21.21 17.85 -9.77
N LEU A 194 21.41 18.60 -8.69
CA LEU A 194 21.77 20.01 -8.78
C LEU A 194 23.19 20.14 -9.34
N PRO A 195 23.50 21.19 -10.13
CA PRO A 195 24.84 21.40 -10.67
C PRO A 195 25.94 21.43 -9.59
N GLN A 196 26.88 20.49 -9.67
CA GLN A 196 28.08 20.41 -8.82
C GLN A 196 29.37 20.36 -9.66
N SER A 197 30.49 20.75 -9.04
CA SER A 197 31.81 20.63 -9.67
C SER A 197 32.16 19.15 -9.89
N ASN A 198 32.69 18.81 -11.07
CA ASN A 198 33.10 17.45 -11.46
C ASN A 198 31.96 16.41 -11.55
N GLN A 199 30.70 16.83 -11.60
CA GLN A 199 29.61 15.90 -11.89
C GLN A 199 29.56 15.54 -13.39
N PRO A 200 29.06 14.34 -13.75
CA PRO A 200 28.75 14.01 -15.15
C PRO A 200 27.83 15.06 -15.77
N SER A 201 28.11 15.49 -17.00
CA SER A 201 27.37 16.57 -17.68
C SER A 201 25.87 16.29 -17.83
N ASN A 202 25.49 15.01 -17.91
CA ASN A 202 24.11 14.55 -18.00
C ASN A 202 23.37 14.55 -16.65
N ALA A 203 24.06 14.66 -15.51
CA ALA A 203 23.40 14.68 -14.19
C ALA A 203 22.53 15.94 -13.98
N SER A 204 22.84 17.01 -14.72
CA SER A 204 22.09 18.27 -14.78
C SER A 204 21.08 18.36 -15.93
N SER A 205 20.93 17.31 -16.74
CA SER A 205 19.88 17.23 -17.77
C SER A 205 18.53 16.97 -17.11
N GLY A 206 17.44 17.39 -17.76
CA GLY A 206 16.09 17.16 -17.26
C GLY A 206 15.78 15.66 -17.20
N SER A 207 14.98 15.26 -16.20
CA SER A 207 14.56 13.87 -16.00
C SER A 207 13.05 13.80 -15.83
N LEU A 208 12.44 12.78 -16.43
CA LEU A 208 11.06 12.40 -16.21
C LEU A 208 10.83 12.02 -14.75
N ALA A 209 11.63 11.13 -14.17
CA ALA A 209 11.46 10.69 -12.79
C ALA A 209 11.54 11.85 -11.80
N ALA A 210 12.56 12.70 -11.91
CA ALA A 210 12.72 13.87 -11.04
C ALA A 210 11.56 14.87 -11.22
N THR A 211 11.17 15.14 -12.47
CA THR A 211 10.07 16.08 -12.78
C THR A 211 8.73 15.55 -12.29
N ALA A 212 8.44 14.26 -12.47
CA ALA A 212 7.18 13.64 -12.03
C ALA A 212 7.05 13.64 -10.49
N ILE A 213 8.11 13.27 -9.77
CA ILE A 213 8.12 13.30 -8.30
C ILE A 213 7.95 14.74 -7.80
N MET A 214 8.68 15.69 -8.39
CA MET A 214 8.60 17.09 -7.99
C MET A 214 7.21 17.67 -8.21
N LEU A 215 6.66 17.43 -9.41
CA LEU A 215 5.34 17.90 -9.79
C LEU A 215 4.26 17.31 -8.89
N TYR A 216 4.34 16.01 -8.59
CA TYR A 216 3.43 15.32 -7.69
C TYR A 216 3.49 15.91 -6.27
N GLU A 217 4.68 16.09 -5.69
CA GLU A 217 4.82 16.62 -4.33
C GLU A 217 4.36 18.08 -4.24
N PHE A 218 4.74 18.94 -5.18
CA PHE A 218 4.24 20.32 -5.16
C PHE A 218 2.73 20.39 -5.32
N LYS A 219 2.14 19.61 -6.23
CA LYS A 219 0.71 19.61 -6.44
C LYS A 219 -0.05 19.12 -5.20
N LYS A 220 0.42 18.04 -4.56
CA LYS A 220 -0.11 17.58 -3.26
C LYS A 220 -0.10 18.68 -2.21
N GLN A 221 1.02 19.37 -2.04
CA GLN A 221 1.11 20.42 -1.05
C GLN A 221 0.25 21.63 -1.38
N ARG A 222 0.09 21.96 -2.66
CA ARG A 222 -0.83 23.00 -3.13
C ARG A 222 -2.28 22.66 -2.77
N LEU A 223 -2.70 21.42 -3.01
CA LEU A 223 -4.02 20.90 -2.63
C LEU A 223 -4.24 20.91 -1.11
N ALA A 224 -3.18 20.69 -0.33
CA ALA A 224 -3.19 20.82 1.12
C ALA A 224 -3.16 22.27 1.65
N GLY A 225 -3.41 23.28 0.79
CA GLY A 225 -3.46 24.68 1.16
C GLY A 225 -2.10 25.29 1.51
N ARG A 226 -0.99 24.68 1.07
CA ARG A 226 0.36 25.24 1.26
C ARG A 226 0.73 26.17 0.12
N PHE A 227 1.72 27.03 0.39
CA PHE A 227 2.20 28.04 -0.54
C PHE A 227 1.11 29.01 -1.00
N LEU A 228 0.22 29.44 -0.10
CA LEU A 228 -0.84 30.41 -0.44
C LEU A 228 -0.37 31.87 -0.37
N SER A 229 0.66 32.15 0.43
CA SER A 229 1.23 33.48 0.62
C SER A 229 2.71 33.39 1.04
N GLY A 230 3.43 34.51 0.93
CA GLY A 230 4.84 34.63 1.32
C GLY A 230 5.83 34.73 0.15
N SER A 231 7.02 35.22 0.45
CA SER A 231 8.17 35.25 -0.45
C SER A 231 9.42 34.90 0.34
N ALA A 232 10.37 34.21 -0.30
CA ALA A 232 11.65 33.85 0.29
C ALA A 232 12.76 34.03 -0.76
N CYS A 233 13.96 34.46 -0.32
CA CYS A 233 15.16 34.62 -1.16
C CYS A 233 14.99 35.50 -2.41
N SER A 234 14.13 36.52 -2.35
CA SER A 234 13.78 37.33 -3.53
C SER A 234 13.23 36.48 -4.70
N LYS A 235 12.81 35.24 -4.43
CA LYS A 235 12.12 34.37 -5.36
C LYS A 235 10.62 34.60 -5.23
N THR A 236 9.97 34.41 -6.37
CA THR A 236 8.59 34.81 -6.65
C THR A 236 7.60 34.13 -5.71
N SER A 237 6.50 34.86 -5.50
CA SER A 237 5.33 34.46 -4.71
C SER A 237 4.77 33.07 -5.11
N PRO A 238 3.89 32.47 -4.31
CA PRO A 238 3.01 31.35 -4.65
C PRO A 238 2.70 31.10 -6.14
N GLY A 239 2.38 32.14 -6.92
CA GLY A 239 2.06 32.03 -8.35
C GLY A 239 3.20 31.52 -9.24
N ALA A 240 4.45 31.60 -8.79
CA ALA A 240 5.56 31.00 -9.52
C ALA A 240 5.67 29.49 -9.33
N ILE A 241 5.19 28.94 -8.22
CA ILE A 241 5.04 27.49 -8.08
C ILE A 241 3.97 27.01 -9.07
N ASP A 242 2.85 27.73 -9.19
CA ASP A 242 1.80 27.41 -10.16
C ASP A 242 2.32 27.48 -11.61
N THR A 243 3.15 28.49 -11.92
CA THR A 243 3.83 28.62 -13.21
C THR A 243 4.79 27.46 -13.47
N ALA A 244 5.65 27.13 -12.50
CA ALA A 244 6.61 26.05 -12.63
C ALA A 244 5.92 24.68 -12.77
N MET A 245 4.86 24.42 -12.01
CA MET A 245 4.03 23.23 -12.17
C MET A 245 3.39 23.14 -13.56
N THR A 246 2.93 24.28 -14.10
CA THR A 246 2.37 24.34 -15.46
C THR A 246 3.42 23.97 -16.50
N SER A 247 4.61 24.58 -16.46
CA SER A 247 5.71 24.27 -17.38
C SER A 247 6.15 22.81 -17.26
N ALA A 248 6.23 22.28 -16.04
CA ALA A 248 6.61 20.89 -15.79
C ALA A 248 5.57 19.90 -16.28
N LYS A 249 4.27 20.18 -16.08
CA LYS A 249 3.18 19.38 -16.64
C LYS A 249 3.25 19.32 -18.16
N THR A 250 3.43 20.47 -18.82
CA THR A 250 3.57 20.53 -20.28
C THR A 250 4.79 19.73 -20.75
N TRP A 251 5.94 19.88 -20.09
CA TRP A 251 7.13 19.13 -20.43
C TRP A 251 6.96 17.62 -20.20
N LEU A 252 6.33 17.22 -19.09
CA LEU A 252 6.10 15.83 -18.74
C LEU A 252 5.20 15.14 -19.77
N ILE A 253 4.09 15.78 -20.17
CA ILE A 253 3.21 15.28 -21.24
C ILE A 253 3.99 15.07 -22.55
N ALA A 254 4.96 15.94 -22.86
CA ALA A 254 5.81 15.81 -24.05
C ALA A 254 6.83 14.65 -23.98
N GLN A 255 6.88 13.90 -22.86
CA GLN A 255 7.69 12.68 -22.75
C GLN A 255 6.90 11.40 -23.07
N ALA A 256 5.64 11.52 -23.47
CA ALA A 256 4.88 10.40 -24.03
C ALA A 256 5.36 10.08 -25.46
N ASN A 257 5.61 8.81 -25.73
CA ASN A 257 5.83 8.29 -27.08
C ASN A 257 4.49 8.16 -27.83
N GLY A 258 4.56 7.93 -29.14
CA GLY A 258 3.38 7.73 -29.99
C GLY A 258 2.54 6.48 -29.63
N ASP A 259 3.06 5.59 -28.79
CA ASP A 259 2.34 4.43 -28.25
C ASP A 259 1.52 4.75 -26.99
N GLY A 260 1.62 5.97 -26.45
CA GLY A 260 0.94 6.41 -25.22
C GLY A 260 1.73 6.14 -23.94
N GLY A 261 2.79 5.33 -23.99
CA GLY A 261 3.70 5.12 -22.87
C GLY A 261 4.68 6.28 -22.71
N PHE A 262 5.24 6.43 -21.50
CA PHE A 262 6.20 7.48 -21.20
C PHE A 262 7.61 6.92 -21.07
N ALA A 263 8.60 7.74 -21.42
CA ALA A 263 10.00 7.38 -21.35
C ALA A 263 10.86 8.56 -20.89
N GLU A 264 12.04 8.24 -20.37
CA GLU A 264 13.09 9.23 -20.18
C GLU A 264 13.57 9.76 -21.54
N ARG A 265 14.08 10.99 -21.55
CA ARG A 265 14.75 11.56 -22.73
C ARG A 265 16.24 11.37 -22.57
N ASN A 266 16.86 10.77 -23.57
CA ASN A 266 18.29 10.52 -23.56
C ASN A 266 19.07 11.84 -23.56
N PRO A 267 19.92 12.11 -22.54
CA PRO A 267 20.66 13.37 -22.43
C PRO A 267 21.66 13.64 -23.56
N GLN A 268 22.15 12.59 -24.22
CA GLN A 268 23.18 12.67 -25.25
C GLN A 268 22.58 12.87 -26.64
N THR A 269 21.47 12.20 -26.96
CA THR A 269 20.83 12.26 -28.28
C THR A 269 19.66 13.23 -28.33
N GLY A 270 19.07 13.57 -27.17
CA GLY A 270 17.85 14.37 -27.08
C GLY A 270 16.58 13.63 -27.52
N SER A 271 16.68 12.36 -27.93
CA SER A 271 15.54 11.53 -28.31
C SER A 271 14.86 10.90 -27.10
N LEU A 272 13.55 10.62 -27.21
CA LEU A 272 12.86 9.79 -26.22
C LEU A 272 13.37 8.35 -26.31
N GLU A 273 13.52 7.73 -25.15
CA GLU A 273 13.82 6.31 -25.03
C GLU A 273 12.55 5.47 -25.24
N ALA A 274 12.69 4.14 -25.15
CA ALA A 274 11.54 3.26 -25.20
C ALA A 274 10.65 3.44 -23.97
N SER A 275 9.33 3.43 -24.18
CA SER A 275 8.33 3.53 -23.11
C SER A 275 8.55 2.45 -22.04
N ALA A 276 8.46 2.84 -20.76
CA ALA A 276 8.74 1.96 -19.64
C ALA A 276 7.60 2.00 -18.60
N PRO A 277 7.12 0.85 -18.06
CA PRO A 277 6.00 0.84 -17.11
C PRO A 277 6.17 1.74 -15.89
N VAL A 278 7.36 1.79 -15.30
CA VAL A 278 7.64 2.63 -14.14
C VAL A 278 7.61 4.14 -14.47
N ALA A 279 8.15 4.53 -15.63
CA ALA A 279 8.12 5.93 -16.08
C ALA A 279 6.69 6.37 -16.38
N THR A 280 5.91 5.52 -17.07
CA THR A 280 4.48 5.72 -17.31
C THR A 280 3.69 5.84 -16.02
N ALA A 281 3.92 4.96 -15.04
CA ALA A 281 3.25 5.02 -13.74
C ALA A 281 3.57 6.31 -12.96
N MET A 282 4.83 6.76 -12.97
CA MET A 282 5.23 8.03 -12.34
C MET A 282 4.56 9.23 -13.01
N ALA A 283 4.51 9.25 -14.35
CA ALA A 283 3.84 10.30 -15.10
C ALA A 283 2.33 10.35 -14.79
N ILE A 284 1.66 9.19 -14.77
CA ILE A 284 0.24 9.10 -14.39
C ILE A 284 0.03 9.66 -12.98
N ARG A 285 0.83 9.24 -12.00
CA ARG A 285 0.70 9.70 -10.61
C ARG A 285 0.73 11.22 -10.48
N ALA A 286 1.62 11.89 -11.22
CA ALA A 286 1.72 13.34 -11.23
C ALA A 286 0.55 14.00 -11.99
N LEU A 287 0.25 13.53 -13.20
CA LEU A 287 -0.75 14.12 -14.09
C LEU A 287 -2.19 13.89 -13.61
N ALA A 288 -2.47 12.79 -12.90
CA ALA A 288 -3.79 12.47 -12.37
C ALA A 288 -4.32 13.54 -11.42
N LEU A 289 -3.45 14.22 -10.67
CA LEU A 289 -3.84 15.33 -9.79
C LEU A 289 -4.36 16.56 -10.57
N PHE A 290 -3.88 16.77 -11.80
CA PHE A 290 -4.36 17.83 -12.68
C PHE A 290 -5.60 17.39 -13.46
N ALA A 291 -5.63 16.12 -13.90
CA ALA A 291 -6.80 15.53 -14.54
C ALA A 291 -8.04 15.60 -13.61
N ALA A 292 -7.87 15.34 -12.31
CA ALA A 292 -8.92 15.43 -11.30
C ALA A 292 -9.50 16.85 -11.14
N GLU A 293 -8.75 17.89 -11.50
CA GLU A 293 -9.20 19.29 -11.53
C GLU A 293 -9.78 19.72 -12.89
N GLY A 294 -9.87 18.79 -13.86
CA GLY A 294 -10.44 19.04 -15.18
C GLY A 294 -9.45 19.45 -16.27
N ASP A 295 -8.12 19.32 -16.05
CA ASP A 295 -7.13 19.58 -17.10
C ASP A 295 -7.21 18.53 -18.22
N THR A 296 -7.74 18.93 -19.37
CA THR A 296 -8.04 18.01 -20.48
C THR A 296 -6.80 17.34 -21.06
N ALA A 297 -5.67 18.07 -21.17
CA ALA A 297 -4.42 17.51 -21.66
C ALA A 297 -3.89 16.39 -20.73
N SER A 298 -3.94 16.60 -19.42
CA SER A 298 -3.59 15.57 -18.43
C SER A 298 -4.55 14.40 -18.48
N THR A 299 -5.86 14.64 -18.62
CA THR A 299 -6.87 13.58 -18.74
C THR A 299 -6.59 12.68 -19.94
N THR A 300 -6.32 13.26 -21.12
CA THR A 300 -5.97 12.49 -22.32
C THR A 300 -4.66 11.72 -22.15
N ALA A 301 -3.62 12.37 -21.60
CA ALA A 301 -2.33 11.73 -21.38
C ALA A 301 -2.43 10.54 -20.41
N VAL A 302 -3.17 10.69 -19.30
CA VAL A 302 -3.40 9.61 -18.33
C VAL A 302 -4.19 8.45 -18.95
N ALA A 303 -5.23 8.74 -19.73
CA ALA A 303 -6.04 7.70 -20.38
C ALA A 303 -5.19 6.86 -21.37
N ASN A 304 -4.40 7.52 -22.22
CA ASN A 304 -3.50 6.83 -23.15
C ASN A 304 -2.44 5.99 -22.41
N ALA A 305 -1.89 6.54 -21.33
CA ALA A 305 -0.88 5.87 -20.51
C ALA A 305 -1.41 4.60 -19.83
N ARG A 306 -2.65 4.64 -19.31
CA ARG A 306 -3.31 3.47 -18.71
C ARG A 306 -3.59 2.39 -19.74
N ALA A 307 -4.15 2.75 -20.89
CA ALA A 307 -4.37 1.81 -21.99
C ALA A 307 -3.07 1.15 -22.45
N TRP A 308 -1.95 1.89 -22.49
CA TRP A 308 -0.65 1.31 -22.78
C TRP A 308 -0.19 0.34 -21.68
N LEU A 309 -0.37 0.67 -20.40
CA LEU A 309 -0.01 -0.20 -19.27
C LEU A 309 -0.78 -1.51 -19.27
N ASP A 310 -2.08 -1.51 -19.59
CA ASP A 310 -2.90 -2.71 -19.72
C ASP A 310 -2.29 -3.69 -20.73
N ILE A 311 -1.81 -3.18 -21.87
CA ILE A 311 -1.16 -3.98 -22.92
C ILE A 311 0.19 -4.54 -22.46
N GLN A 312 0.87 -3.86 -21.53
CA GLN A 312 2.18 -4.31 -21.03
C GLN A 312 2.10 -5.36 -19.91
N GLN A 313 0.90 -5.71 -19.44
CA GLN A 313 0.76 -6.69 -18.37
C GLN A 313 1.14 -8.09 -18.85
N ASN A 314 2.00 -8.77 -18.09
CA ASN A 314 2.36 -10.16 -18.35
C ASN A 314 1.19 -11.10 -18.02
N ALA A 315 1.20 -12.30 -18.59
CA ALA A 315 0.17 -13.31 -18.34
C ALA A 315 0.08 -13.75 -16.85
N ASP A 316 1.15 -13.59 -16.09
CA ASP A 316 1.17 -13.86 -14.64
C ASP A 316 0.52 -12.73 -13.81
N GLY A 317 0.20 -11.60 -14.43
CA GLY A 317 -0.36 -10.40 -13.81
C GLY A 317 0.68 -9.31 -13.47
N SER A 318 1.97 -9.61 -13.61
CA SER A 318 3.04 -8.66 -13.28
C SER A 318 3.28 -7.62 -14.37
N TRP A 319 3.95 -6.53 -14.00
CA TRP A 319 4.69 -5.71 -14.95
C TRP A 319 6.18 -5.99 -14.76
N ARG A 320 6.81 -6.54 -15.80
CA ARG A 320 8.25 -6.91 -15.84
C ARG A 320 8.68 -7.97 -14.83
N GLY A 321 7.75 -8.66 -14.16
CA GLY A 321 8.08 -9.63 -13.11
C GLY A 321 8.74 -9.00 -11.89
N ASP A 322 8.58 -7.69 -11.70
CA ASP A 322 9.23 -6.93 -10.63
C ASP A 322 8.18 -6.36 -9.66
N PRO A 323 8.31 -6.57 -8.33
CA PRO A 323 7.33 -6.08 -7.37
C PRO A 323 7.23 -4.57 -7.28
N PHE A 324 8.35 -3.85 -7.39
CA PHE A 324 8.31 -2.39 -7.38
C PHE A 324 7.59 -1.85 -8.60
N VAL A 325 7.93 -2.34 -9.80
CA VAL A 325 7.29 -1.92 -11.05
C VAL A 325 5.81 -2.28 -11.04
N THR A 326 5.47 -3.52 -10.66
CA THR A 326 4.08 -4.00 -10.59
C THR A 326 3.25 -3.14 -9.64
N ALA A 327 3.74 -2.91 -8.41
CA ALA A 327 3.01 -2.12 -7.44
C ALA A 327 2.87 -0.63 -7.86
N ARG A 328 3.89 -0.06 -8.50
CA ARG A 328 3.81 1.31 -9.05
C ARG A 328 2.75 1.44 -10.13
N VAL A 329 2.67 0.45 -11.02
CA VAL A 329 1.64 0.41 -12.07
C VAL A 329 0.25 0.24 -11.47
N VAL A 330 0.07 -0.70 -10.55
CA VAL A 330 -1.21 -0.91 -9.83
C VAL A 330 -1.68 0.38 -9.17
N ALA A 331 -0.79 1.14 -8.53
CA ALA A 331 -1.12 2.42 -7.91
C ALA A 331 -1.38 3.57 -8.92
N ALA A 332 -1.01 3.41 -10.19
CA ALA A 332 -1.27 4.38 -11.26
C ALA A 332 -2.61 4.12 -11.98
N LEU A 333 -3.13 2.89 -11.91
CA LEU A 333 -4.48 2.57 -12.34
C LEU A 333 -5.53 3.28 -11.45
N PRO A 334 -6.77 3.46 -11.91
CA PRO A 334 -7.84 4.01 -11.08
C PRO A 334 -7.96 3.24 -9.75
N ALA A 335 -8.22 3.97 -8.66
CA ALA A 335 -8.48 3.34 -7.37
C ALA A 335 -9.69 2.40 -7.46
N ALA A 336 -9.62 1.26 -6.78
CA ALA A 336 -10.74 0.34 -6.70
C ALA A 336 -11.94 1.02 -6.02
N ALA A 337 -13.14 0.75 -6.53
CA ALA A 337 -14.39 1.25 -5.97
C ALA A 337 -15.53 0.25 -6.17
N GLY A 338 -16.57 0.33 -5.34
CA GLY A 338 -17.76 -0.51 -5.46
C GLY A 338 -17.42 -2.00 -5.36
N ALA A 339 -17.86 -2.78 -6.35
CA ALA A 339 -17.69 -4.23 -6.37
C ALA A 339 -16.22 -4.70 -6.31
N GLN A 340 -15.28 -3.85 -6.73
CA GLN A 340 -13.84 -4.13 -6.64
C GLN A 340 -13.31 -4.12 -5.21
N LEU A 341 -14.04 -3.50 -4.28
CA LEU A 341 -13.69 -3.43 -2.85
C LEU A 341 -14.54 -4.38 -2.00
N THR A 342 -15.45 -5.14 -2.61
CA THR A 342 -16.25 -6.13 -1.87
C THR A 342 -15.31 -7.21 -1.32
N ASP A 343 -15.48 -7.51 -0.04
CA ASP A 343 -14.81 -8.56 0.72
C ASP A 343 -15.93 -9.25 1.51
N SER A 344 -16.45 -10.32 0.91
CA SER A 344 -17.70 -10.96 1.33
C SER A 344 -17.54 -11.80 2.60
N ASP A 345 -16.34 -12.34 2.86
CA ASP A 345 -16.04 -13.16 4.04
C ASP A 345 -15.22 -12.43 5.12
N GLN A 346 -14.85 -11.18 4.85
CA GLN A 346 -14.19 -10.26 5.78
C GLN A 346 -12.78 -10.67 6.19
N ASP A 347 -12.06 -11.35 5.30
CA ASP A 347 -10.67 -11.78 5.53
C ASP A 347 -9.62 -10.79 5.02
N GLY A 348 -10.07 -9.74 4.33
CA GLY A 348 -9.29 -8.63 3.83
C GLY A 348 -8.79 -8.79 2.40
N LEU A 349 -8.92 -9.96 1.77
CA LEU A 349 -8.83 -10.08 0.32
C LEU A 349 -10.18 -9.69 -0.28
N THR A 350 -10.15 -8.90 -1.34
CA THR A 350 -11.39 -8.56 -2.06
C THR A 350 -11.82 -9.72 -2.94
N ASP A 351 -13.12 -9.94 -3.13
CA ASP A 351 -13.71 -11.00 -3.95
C ASP A 351 -13.07 -11.08 -5.36
N VAL A 352 -12.74 -9.92 -5.94
CA VAL A 352 -12.12 -9.83 -7.27
C VAL A 352 -10.66 -10.33 -7.28
N VAL A 353 -9.93 -10.17 -6.19
CA VAL A 353 -8.56 -10.68 -6.03
C VAL A 353 -8.60 -12.18 -5.75
N GLU A 354 -9.54 -12.63 -4.92
CA GLU A 354 -9.77 -14.06 -4.65
C GLU A 354 -10.13 -14.85 -5.90
N GLN A 355 -11.00 -14.31 -6.75
CA GLN A 355 -11.31 -14.91 -8.06
C GLN A 355 -10.06 -15.08 -8.94
N GLN A 356 -9.14 -14.11 -8.91
CA GLN A 356 -7.86 -14.19 -9.64
C GLN A 356 -6.88 -15.19 -9.00
N LEU A 357 -6.97 -15.40 -7.69
CA LEU A 357 -6.21 -16.41 -6.94
C LEU A 357 -6.79 -17.81 -7.11
N GLY A 358 -8.08 -17.93 -7.44
CA GLY A 358 -8.82 -19.19 -7.47
C GLY A 358 -9.29 -19.65 -6.08
N THR A 359 -9.38 -18.72 -5.11
CA THR A 359 -9.90 -18.97 -3.75
C THR A 359 -11.42 -18.74 -3.69
N GLN A 360 -12.03 -19.05 -2.55
CA GLN A 360 -13.48 -19.01 -2.40
C GLN A 360 -13.94 -17.75 -1.67
N THR A 361 -14.67 -16.87 -2.37
CA THR A 361 -15.11 -15.54 -1.87
C THR A 361 -16.08 -15.54 -0.68
N LEU A 362 -16.42 -16.70 -0.13
CA LEU A 362 -17.30 -16.84 1.04
C LEU A 362 -16.61 -17.62 2.15
N VAL A 363 -15.34 -17.95 1.98
CA VAL A 363 -14.54 -18.76 2.89
C VAL A 363 -13.26 -18.01 3.14
N ALA A 364 -13.25 -17.34 4.28
CA ALA A 364 -12.10 -16.56 4.67
C ALA A 364 -10.84 -17.44 4.73
N ASP A 365 -9.94 -17.26 3.78
CA ASP A 365 -8.80 -18.13 3.49
C ASP A 365 -7.51 -17.35 3.14
N ALA A 366 -7.55 -16.02 3.20
CA ALA A 366 -6.42 -15.11 2.98
C ALA A 366 -5.18 -15.48 3.80
N GLN A 367 -5.39 -15.99 5.02
CA GLN A 367 -4.34 -16.50 5.90
C GLN A 367 -3.55 -17.67 5.27
N GLY A 368 -4.24 -18.52 4.49
CA GLY A 368 -3.66 -19.65 3.76
C GLY A 368 -2.82 -19.25 2.55
N GLN A 369 -2.92 -17.98 2.11
CA GLN A 369 -2.07 -17.42 1.05
C GLN A 369 -0.71 -16.95 1.57
N LEU A 370 -0.45 -17.06 2.88
CA LEU A 370 0.81 -16.69 3.49
C LEU A 370 1.71 -17.90 3.72
N ASP A 371 3.03 -17.66 3.81
CA ASP A 371 3.92 -18.59 4.49
C ASP A 371 3.59 -18.59 6.01
N PRO A 372 3.10 -19.71 6.57
CA PRO A 372 2.68 -19.77 7.97
C PRO A 372 3.86 -19.72 8.95
N ASN A 373 5.09 -19.96 8.49
CA ASN A 373 6.27 -20.04 9.35
C ASN A 373 7.04 -18.72 9.48
N ALA A 374 6.61 -17.67 8.78
CA ALA A 374 7.32 -16.41 8.72
C ALA A 374 6.41 -15.24 9.08
N ASN A 375 6.90 -14.33 9.92
CA ASN A 375 6.18 -13.12 10.32
C ASN A 375 7.04 -11.92 10.00
N ALA A 376 6.40 -10.77 9.96
CA ALA A 376 7.00 -9.61 9.34
C ALA A 376 7.85 -8.75 10.27
N VAL A 377 8.91 -9.30 10.88
CA VAL A 377 9.91 -8.47 11.59
C VAL A 377 11.32 -9.01 11.41
N PRO A 378 12.29 -8.13 11.10
CA PRO A 378 13.69 -8.40 11.38
C PRO A 378 13.91 -8.55 12.90
N GLY A 379 13.81 -9.78 13.42
CA GLY A 379 14.22 -10.12 14.79
C GLY A 379 13.12 -10.44 15.81
N ILE A 380 11.82 -10.23 15.55
CA ILE A 380 10.72 -10.76 16.39
C ILE A 380 9.96 -11.81 15.58
N THR A 381 9.67 -12.96 16.16
CA THR A 381 8.96 -14.09 15.54
C THR A 381 7.74 -14.45 16.39
N ALA A 382 6.54 -14.32 15.82
CA ALA A 382 5.29 -14.66 16.48
C ALA A 382 4.23 -15.05 15.45
N THR A 383 3.71 -16.27 15.51
CA THR A 383 2.86 -16.85 14.46
C THR A 383 1.47 -16.26 14.40
N SER A 384 1.03 -15.90 13.18
CA SER A 384 -0.40 -15.73 12.90
C SER A 384 -1.18 -17.00 13.23
N PHE A 385 -2.44 -16.85 13.63
CA PHE A 385 -3.27 -17.99 13.99
C PHE A 385 -4.71 -17.82 13.50
N SER A 386 -5.36 -18.96 13.28
CA SER A 386 -6.82 -19.07 13.16
C SER A 386 -7.30 -20.15 14.11
N VAL A 387 -8.26 -19.81 14.97
CA VAL A 387 -8.83 -20.73 15.97
C VAL A 387 -10.34 -20.60 16.04
N ALA A 388 -11.02 -21.69 16.37
CA ALA A 388 -12.47 -21.68 16.60
C ALA A 388 -12.79 -21.41 18.07
N ALA A 389 -13.90 -20.71 18.30
CA ALA A 389 -14.50 -20.51 19.61
C ALA A 389 -16.00 -20.84 19.53
N ASN A 390 -16.57 -21.33 20.63
CA ASN A 390 -18.00 -21.61 20.71
C ASN A 390 -18.75 -20.43 21.33
N LEU A 391 -19.89 -20.08 20.74
CA LEU A 391 -20.78 -19.04 21.25
C LEU A 391 -21.16 -19.30 22.72
N ASN A 392 -20.99 -18.28 23.57
CA ASN A 392 -21.28 -18.26 25.01
C ASN A 392 -20.47 -19.25 25.87
N GLU A 393 -19.40 -19.86 25.34
CA GLU A 393 -18.50 -20.71 26.13
C GLU A 393 -17.23 -19.96 26.53
N ALA A 394 -16.62 -20.37 27.64
CA ALA A 394 -15.36 -19.80 28.09
C ALA A 394 -14.25 -20.11 27.07
N PHE A 395 -13.60 -19.07 26.57
CA PHE A 395 -12.48 -19.14 25.65
C PHE A 395 -11.22 -18.59 26.32
N SER A 396 -10.10 -19.26 26.11
CA SER A 396 -8.78 -18.79 26.55
C SER A 396 -7.73 -19.23 25.55
N TYR A 397 -7.04 -18.26 24.95
CA TYR A 397 -5.97 -18.47 23.99
C TYR A 397 -4.80 -17.54 24.33
N THR A 398 -3.57 -18.03 24.29
CA THR A 398 -2.38 -17.22 24.60
C THR A 398 -1.51 -17.10 23.36
N VAL A 399 -1.27 -15.87 22.92
CA VAL A 399 -0.28 -15.59 21.87
C VAL A 399 1.12 -15.55 22.47
N SER A 400 2.11 -15.97 21.70
CA SER A 400 3.52 -15.96 22.14
C SER A 400 4.41 -15.33 21.09
N ALA A 401 5.51 -14.75 21.55
CA ALA A 401 6.57 -14.21 20.71
C ALA A 401 7.92 -14.79 21.15
N SER A 402 8.81 -14.92 20.19
CA SER A 402 10.17 -15.42 20.31
C SER A 402 11.08 -14.59 19.41
N ALA A 403 12.40 -14.68 19.59
CA ALA A 403 13.37 -13.76 18.99
C ALA A 403 13.13 -12.29 19.42
N GLY A 404 14.18 -11.47 19.47
CA GLY A 404 14.10 -10.08 19.92
C GLY A 404 14.33 -9.94 21.42
N ASN A 405 14.08 -8.74 21.97
CA ASN A 405 14.43 -8.39 23.34
C ASN A 405 13.21 -8.49 24.27
N GLY A 406 13.06 -9.60 25.00
CA GLY A 406 12.03 -9.68 26.04
C GLY A 406 12.24 -8.67 27.19
N PRO A 407 11.20 -8.30 27.95
CA PRO A 407 9.81 -8.78 27.88
C PRO A 407 9.02 -8.19 26.69
N PHE A 408 7.97 -8.92 26.28
CA PHE A 408 7.07 -8.51 25.19
C PHE A 408 5.75 -7.96 25.73
N ALA A 409 5.22 -6.91 25.11
CA ALA A 409 3.90 -6.35 25.37
C ALA A 409 2.98 -6.53 24.16
N PHE A 410 1.72 -6.88 24.40
CA PHE A 410 0.73 -7.18 23.36
C PHE A 410 -0.42 -6.18 23.40
N ALA A 411 -0.87 -5.71 22.22
CA ALA A 411 -1.99 -4.80 22.10
C ALA A 411 -2.80 -5.04 20.81
N LEU A 412 -4.12 -4.96 20.90
CA LEU A 412 -5.00 -4.92 19.71
C LEU A 412 -4.83 -3.56 19.02
N VAL A 413 -4.62 -3.54 17.70
CA VAL A 413 -4.39 -2.28 16.95
C VAL A 413 -5.33 -2.06 15.77
N ASN A 414 -5.94 -3.13 15.23
CA ASN A 414 -6.91 -3.02 14.14
C ASN A 414 -7.92 -4.18 14.21
N GLY A 415 -9.10 -3.99 13.63
CA GLY A 415 -10.21 -4.94 13.76
C GLY A 415 -10.80 -4.98 15.17
N ALA A 416 -11.58 -6.02 15.45
CA ALA A 416 -12.19 -6.23 16.75
C ALA A 416 -12.13 -7.71 17.13
N LEU A 417 -11.89 -7.98 18.40
CA LEU A 417 -12.14 -9.30 18.96
C LEU A 417 -13.65 -9.60 18.92
N PRO A 418 -14.05 -10.89 18.91
CA PRO A 418 -15.43 -11.25 19.14
C PRO A 418 -15.98 -10.55 20.39
N PRO A 419 -17.20 -9.97 20.34
CA PRO A 419 -17.81 -9.35 21.50
C PRO A 419 -17.79 -10.29 22.70
N GLY A 420 -17.29 -9.82 23.85
CA GLY A 420 -17.13 -10.63 25.07
C GLY A 420 -15.75 -11.26 25.26
N LEU A 421 -14.82 -11.11 24.31
CA LEU A 421 -13.40 -11.42 24.47
C LEU A 421 -12.56 -10.14 24.67
N ALA A 422 -11.46 -10.26 25.42
CA ALA A 422 -10.47 -9.20 25.61
C ALA A 422 -9.04 -9.74 25.54
N MET A 423 -8.11 -8.92 25.06
CA MET A 423 -6.67 -9.21 25.06
C MET A 423 -5.98 -8.47 26.22
N ALA A 424 -5.22 -9.20 27.02
CA ALA A 424 -4.36 -8.66 28.06
C ALA A 424 -2.95 -8.37 27.52
N ALA A 425 -2.23 -7.46 28.19
CA ALA A 425 -0.89 -7.01 27.77
C ALA A 425 0.19 -8.11 27.77
N ASN A 426 -0.09 -9.26 28.39
CA ASN A 426 0.76 -10.45 28.40
C ASN A 426 0.46 -11.42 27.23
N GLY A 427 -0.45 -11.07 26.33
CA GLY A 427 -0.84 -11.90 25.19
C GLY A 427 -1.98 -12.88 25.46
N GLN A 428 -2.61 -12.86 26.64
CA GLN A 428 -3.77 -13.71 26.90
C GLN A 428 -5.05 -13.09 26.30
N ILE A 429 -5.72 -13.82 25.42
CA ILE A 429 -7.07 -13.53 24.92
C ILE A 429 -8.05 -14.41 25.69
N SER A 430 -9.01 -13.80 26.39
CA SER A 430 -9.96 -14.57 27.21
C SER A 430 -11.32 -13.90 27.33
N GLY A 431 -12.33 -14.69 27.69
CA GLY A 431 -13.72 -14.25 27.88
C GLY A 431 -14.72 -15.28 27.39
N ALA A 432 -15.93 -14.85 27.05
CA ALA A 432 -16.96 -15.68 26.40
C ALA A 432 -17.56 -14.92 25.22
N PRO A 433 -17.44 -15.42 23.97
CA PRO A 433 -17.90 -14.68 22.80
C PRO A 433 -19.44 -14.68 22.74
N SER A 434 -20.05 -13.53 22.44
CA SER A 434 -21.51 -13.35 22.49
C SER A 434 -22.16 -13.17 21.11
N ALA A 435 -21.39 -13.24 20.01
CA ALA A 435 -21.91 -13.12 18.65
C ALA A 435 -21.18 -14.08 17.71
N LEU A 436 -21.92 -14.70 16.80
CA LEU A 436 -21.39 -15.56 15.74
C LEU A 436 -20.70 -14.70 14.68
N GLY A 437 -19.67 -15.27 14.05
CA GLY A 437 -18.97 -14.64 12.93
C GLY A 437 -17.49 -14.95 12.90
N SER A 438 -16.86 -14.54 11.81
CA SER A 438 -15.41 -14.57 11.64
C SER A 438 -14.85 -13.22 12.06
N TYR A 439 -13.96 -13.21 13.06
CA TYR A 439 -13.36 -11.98 13.58
C TYR A 439 -11.86 -11.99 13.30
N ALA A 440 -11.44 -11.28 12.25
CA ALA A 440 -10.05 -11.02 11.94
C ALA A 440 -9.60 -9.71 12.61
N PHE A 441 -8.42 -9.74 13.23
CA PHE A 441 -7.85 -8.59 13.91
C PHE A 441 -6.32 -8.60 13.88
N ASP A 442 -5.74 -7.40 13.94
CA ASP A 442 -4.31 -7.20 14.05
C ASP A 442 -3.96 -6.93 15.52
N TYR A 443 -2.96 -7.65 16.03
CA TYR A 443 -2.35 -7.35 17.31
C TYR A 443 -0.87 -7.02 17.14
N GLU A 444 -0.42 -5.98 17.83
CA GLU A 444 0.97 -5.53 17.88
C GLU A 444 1.68 -6.17 19.08
N ILE A 445 2.87 -6.68 18.84
CA ILE A 445 3.79 -7.17 19.84
C ILE A 445 4.99 -6.21 19.86
N THR A 446 5.27 -5.60 21.00
CA THR A 446 6.40 -4.68 21.20
C THR A 446 7.43 -5.35 22.10
N ASP A 447 8.69 -5.37 21.67
CA ASP A 447 9.82 -5.82 22.50
C ASP A 447 10.41 -4.68 23.35
N ALA A 448 11.33 -5.01 24.25
CA ALA A 448 11.98 -4.05 25.13
C ALA A 448 12.86 -3.02 24.40
N ALA A 449 13.25 -3.28 23.14
CA ALA A 449 13.97 -2.36 22.27
C ALA A 449 13.04 -1.50 21.39
N ASN A 450 11.71 -1.59 21.59
CA ASN A 450 10.67 -0.96 20.77
C ASN A 450 10.59 -1.47 19.33
N ALA A 451 11.16 -2.65 19.03
CA ALA A 451 10.83 -3.36 17.79
C ALA A 451 9.39 -3.87 17.89
N LYS A 452 8.65 -3.82 16.78
CA LYS A 452 7.21 -4.07 16.75
C LYS A 452 6.84 -5.09 15.69
N THR A 453 6.18 -6.19 16.03
CA THR A 453 5.52 -7.03 15.01
C THR A 453 4.02 -6.83 15.03
N LEU A 454 3.35 -6.69 13.89
CA LEU A 454 1.94 -7.02 13.78
C LEU A 454 1.82 -8.47 13.41
N VAL A 455 0.84 -9.10 14.03
CA VAL A 455 0.45 -10.45 13.75
C VAL A 455 -1.06 -10.44 13.63
N ILE A 456 -1.57 -11.31 12.76
CA ILE A 456 -3.00 -11.48 12.61
C ILE A 456 -3.47 -12.66 13.45
N GLY A 457 -4.51 -12.38 14.21
CA GLY A 457 -5.34 -13.38 14.83
C GLY A 457 -6.68 -13.43 14.12
N ARG A 458 -7.18 -14.64 13.95
CA ARG A 458 -8.57 -14.87 13.60
C ARG A 458 -9.23 -15.78 14.62
N ILE A 459 -10.42 -15.38 15.04
CA ILE A 459 -11.29 -16.20 15.88
C ILE A 459 -12.63 -16.38 15.15
N ASP A 460 -12.93 -17.63 14.81
CA ASP A 460 -14.21 -18.03 14.22
C ASP A 460 -15.15 -18.46 15.33
N VAL A 461 -16.21 -17.67 15.57
CA VAL A 461 -17.22 -18.00 16.56
C VAL A 461 -18.33 -18.79 15.88
N THR A 462 -18.37 -20.08 16.19
CA THR A 462 -19.40 -21.00 15.71
C THR A 462 -20.42 -21.29 16.81
N ALA A 463 -21.60 -21.74 16.42
CA ALA A 463 -22.54 -22.29 17.39
C ALA A 463 -21.85 -23.46 18.12
N ALA A 464 -22.00 -23.50 19.44
CA ALA A 464 -21.59 -24.69 20.19
C ALA A 464 -22.27 -25.91 19.53
N PRO A 465 -21.54 -27.02 19.33
CA PRO A 465 -22.20 -28.25 18.93
C PRO A 465 -23.36 -28.50 19.88
N PRO A 466 -24.53 -28.94 19.39
CA PRO A 466 -25.59 -29.34 20.31
C PRO A 466 -24.96 -30.33 21.30
N PRO A 467 -25.29 -30.24 22.61
CA PRO A 467 -24.84 -31.25 23.55
C PRO A 467 -25.16 -32.58 22.91
N SER A 468 -24.16 -33.46 22.80
CA SER A 468 -24.45 -34.81 22.37
C SER A 468 -25.43 -35.34 23.40
N ASP A 469 -26.72 -35.36 23.06
CA ASP A 469 -27.65 -36.29 23.65
C ASP A 469 -26.91 -37.60 23.47
N GLY A 470 -26.45 -38.17 24.58
CA GLY A 470 -25.65 -39.37 24.54
C GLY A 470 -26.50 -40.44 23.87
N ASP A 471 -26.35 -40.58 22.56
CA ASP A 471 -26.69 -41.76 21.81
C ASP A 471 -25.69 -42.81 22.32
N VAL A 472 -25.97 -43.29 23.53
CA VAL A 472 -25.42 -44.53 24.04
C VAL A 472 -25.83 -45.55 22.98
N PRO A 473 -24.89 -46.14 22.23
CA PRO A 473 -25.23 -47.17 21.28
C PRO A 473 -26.04 -48.21 22.05
N LEU A 474 -27.26 -48.51 21.59
CA LEU A 474 -28.09 -49.52 22.25
C LEU A 474 -27.22 -50.77 22.43
N PRO A 475 -26.99 -51.23 23.67
CA PRO A 475 -26.13 -52.39 23.89
C PRO A 475 -26.70 -53.56 23.08
N ALA A 476 -25.84 -54.42 22.54
CA ALA A 476 -26.24 -55.44 21.57
C ALA A 476 -27.45 -56.30 22.03
N TRP A 477 -27.63 -56.49 23.34
CA TRP A 477 -28.79 -57.16 23.91
C TRP A 477 -30.11 -56.42 23.70
N ALA A 478 -30.13 -55.08 23.72
CA ALA A 478 -31.32 -54.26 23.50
C ALA A 478 -31.77 -54.30 22.03
N LEU A 479 -30.83 -54.35 21.08
CA LEU A 479 -31.11 -54.57 19.65
C LEU A 479 -31.69 -55.98 19.39
N VAL A 480 -31.16 -57.00 20.07
CA VAL A 480 -31.70 -58.37 20.02
C VAL A 480 -33.10 -58.45 20.63
N ALA A 481 -33.35 -57.76 21.74
CA ALA A 481 -34.67 -57.73 22.38
C ALA A 481 -35.72 -57.02 21.52
N LEU A 482 -35.37 -55.91 20.88
CA LEU A 482 -36.24 -55.19 19.93
C LEU A 482 -36.51 -56.04 18.68
N GLY A 483 -35.49 -56.70 18.12
CA GLY A 483 -35.65 -57.64 17.00
C GLY A 483 -36.55 -58.84 17.34
N ALA A 484 -36.37 -59.44 18.53
CA ALA A 484 -37.21 -60.54 18.99
C ALA A 484 -38.66 -60.10 19.27
N GLY A 485 -38.86 -58.88 19.81
CA GLY A 485 -40.16 -58.27 20.02
C GLY A 485 -40.92 -58.04 18.71
N LEU A 486 -40.24 -57.54 17.68
CA LEU A 486 -40.82 -57.29 16.36
C LEU A 486 -41.19 -58.60 15.65
N VAL A 487 -40.33 -59.63 15.72
CA VAL A 487 -40.62 -60.98 15.18
C VAL A 487 -41.76 -61.66 15.95
N GLY A 488 -41.84 -61.45 17.26
CA GLY A 488 -42.95 -61.92 18.10
C GLY A 488 -44.28 -61.25 17.75
N ALA A 489 -44.27 -59.93 17.48
CA ALA A 489 -45.45 -59.18 17.05
C ALA A 489 -45.91 -59.60 15.65
N MET A 490 -44.99 -59.79 14.71
CA MET A 490 -45.30 -60.29 13.36
C MET A 490 -45.88 -61.71 13.38
N ARG A 491 -45.39 -62.60 14.25
CA ARG A 491 -45.94 -63.96 14.45
C ARG A 491 -47.32 -63.97 15.12
N ARG A 492 -47.63 -62.97 15.96
CA ARG A 492 -48.99 -62.82 16.54
C ARG A 492 -49.99 -62.23 15.55
N HIS A 493 -49.53 -61.40 14.62
CA HIS A 493 -50.39 -60.85 13.58
C HIS A 493 -50.79 -61.90 12.53
N SER A 494 -49.86 -62.78 12.12
CA SER A 494 -50.17 -63.86 11.18
C SER A 494 -51.11 -64.93 11.75
N ARG A 495 -51.10 -65.17 13.08
CA ARG A 495 -52.04 -66.11 13.73
C ARG A 495 -53.45 -65.56 13.92
N ARG A 496 -53.65 -64.23 13.91
CA ARG A 496 -54.99 -63.60 13.98
C ARG A 496 -55.68 -63.50 12.62
N ALA A 497 -54.96 -63.70 11.52
CA ALA A 497 -55.49 -63.67 10.16
C ALA A 497 -55.95 -65.06 9.64
N SER A 498 -55.94 -66.10 10.49
CA SER A 498 -56.28 -67.48 10.11
C SER A 498 -57.21 -68.18 11.11
N ALA A 499 -58.05 -67.42 11.83
CA ALA A 499 -59.11 -67.94 12.69
C ALA A 499 -60.45 -67.33 12.28
#